data_AF-A0A4P5QPT7-F1
#
_entry.id   AF-A0A4P5QPT7-F1
#
_cell.length_a   1.000
_cell.length_b   1.000
_cell.length_c   1.000
_cell.angle_alpha   90.00
_cell.angle_beta   90.00
_cell.angle_gamma   90.00
#
_symmetry.space_group_name_H-M   'P 1'
#
loop_
_entity.id
_entity.type
_entity.pdbx_description
1 polymer ?
#
loop_
_entity_poly.entity_id
_entity_poly.type
_entity_poly.pdbx_seq_one_letter_code
_entity_poly.pdbx_strand_id
1 'polypeptide(L)'
;MTNDESLANDAYRVSDIYLATTLLDPEEYPHEFLAELYLDRWGVEQRFRDIRISMGADVLRCKSPQMIEREVCMNAIAHRLTRCIMQESAHRHDVPLGQISYKGTLETMRHFADVRKRRPKNFPLMTKTRHQYHPVKHGKNSGPSEP
;
A
#
# COMPACT_ATOMS: atom_id res chain seq x y z
N MET A 1 -35.20 36.22 -13.49
CA MET A 1 -33.88 36.22 -12.82
C MET A 1 -33.42 34.78 -12.79
N THR A 2 -32.74 34.39 -13.87
CA THR A 2 -32.18 33.07 -14.15
C THR A 2 -30.86 32.98 -13.38
N ASN A 3 -30.79 32.13 -12.36
CA ASN A 3 -29.52 31.80 -11.73
C ASN A 3 -28.89 30.67 -12.54
N ASP A 4 -27.96 31.09 -13.38
CA ASP A 4 -26.99 30.32 -14.13
C ASP A 4 -25.97 29.73 -13.14
N GLU A 5 -26.25 28.52 -12.64
CA GLU A 5 -25.34 27.72 -11.80
C GLU A 5 -24.76 26.53 -12.59
N SER A 6 -24.61 26.64 -13.92
CA SER A 6 -24.16 25.53 -14.78
C SER A 6 -22.66 25.50 -15.07
N LEU A 7 -21.83 26.27 -14.37
CA LEU A 7 -20.38 26.37 -14.66
C LEU A 7 -19.50 25.79 -13.55
N ALA A 8 -19.71 24.53 -13.18
CA ALA A 8 -18.78 23.81 -12.30
C ALA A 8 -18.84 22.29 -12.46
N ASN A 9 -18.25 21.77 -13.54
CA ASN A 9 -17.54 20.46 -13.65
C ASN A 9 -17.63 19.87 -15.06
N ASP A 10 -17.22 20.65 -16.07
CA ASP A 10 -17.04 20.12 -17.43
C ASP A 10 -15.64 19.48 -17.57
N ALA A 11 -15.31 18.62 -16.60
CA ALA A 11 -14.08 17.85 -16.59
C ALA A 11 -14.24 16.67 -17.54
N TYR A 12 -14.09 16.92 -18.85
CA TYR A 12 -13.93 15.94 -19.94
C TYR A 12 -14.54 14.57 -19.64
N ARG A 13 -15.86 14.51 -19.42
CA ARG A 13 -16.56 13.22 -19.32
C ARG A 13 -16.57 12.65 -20.72
N VAL A 14 -15.86 11.55 -20.92
CA VAL A 14 -16.01 10.75 -22.15
C VAL A 14 -17.48 10.35 -22.22
N SER A 15 -18.22 10.98 -23.12
CA SER A 15 -19.67 10.80 -23.27
C SER A 15 -19.99 9.50 -24.01
N ASP A 16 -19.07 9.04 -24.88
CA ASP A 16 -19.25 7.86 -25.72
C ASP A 16 -17.97 7.01 -25.74
N ILE A 17 -18.10 5.70 -25.45
CA ILE A 17 -16.99 4.73 -25.47
C ILE A 17 -17.29 3.67 -26.54
N TYR A 18 -16.44 3.59 -27.56
CA TYR A 18 -16.47 2.50 -28.53
C TYR A 18 -15.61 1.33 -28.04
N LEU A 19 -16.26 0.22 -27.68
CA LEU A 19 -15.60 -0.99 -27.18
C LEU A 19 -15.72 -2.13 -28.18
N ALA A 20 -14.58 -2.63 -28.67
CA ALA A 20 -14.52 -3.90 -29.38
C ALA A 20 -14.24 -5.02 -28.35
N THR A 21 -15.16 -5.99 -28.24
CA THR A 21 -15.07 -7.08 -27.25
C THR A 21 -15.40 -8.43 -27.89
N THR A 22 -14.86 -9.51 -27.31
CA THR A 22 -15.21 -10.90 -27.65
C THR A 22 -16.38 -11.41 -26.82
N LEU A 23 -16.88 -10.63 -25.87
CA LEU A 23 -18.06 -10.93 -25.06
C LEU A 23 -19.31 -10.49 -25.83
N LEU A 24 -19.96 -11.45 -26.49
CA LEU A 24 -21.04 -11.19 -27.45
C LEU A 24 -22.45 -11.40 -26.88
N ASP A 25 -22.57 -12.03 -25.71
CA ASP A 25 -23.86 -12.28 -25.06
C ASP A 25 -24.31 -11.03 -24.27
N PRO A 26 -25.39 -10.33 -24.70
CA PRO A 26 -25.86 -9.12 -24.04
C PRO A 26 -26.65 -9.37 -22.75
N GLU A 27 -27.18 -10.58 -22.52
CA GLU A 27 -27.87 -10.92 -21.26
C GLU A 27 -26.84 -11.27 -20.17
N GLU A 28 -25.77 -11.99 -20.54
CA GLU A 28 -24.67 -12.32 -19.63
C GLU A 28 -23.75 -11.12 -19.37
N TYR A 29 -23.51 -10.27 -20.38
CA TYR A 29 -22.61 -9.11 -20.30
C TYR A 29 -23.30 -7.81 -20.72
N PRO A 30 -24.06 -7.17 -19.81
CA PRO A 30 -24.67 -5.88 -20.06
C PRO A 30 -23.65 -4.80 -20.43
N HIS A 31 -24.03 -3.87 -21.29
CA HIS A 31 -23.16 -2.79 -21.77
C HIS A 31 -22.65 -1.88 -20.63
N GLU A 32 -23.44 -1.66 -19.58
CA GLU A 32 -23.03 -0.91 -18.39
C GLU A 32 -21.85 -1.58 -17.67
N PHE A 33 -21.95 -2.91 -17.48
CA PHE A 33 -20.87 -3.70 -16.87
C PHE A 33 -19.60 -3.67 -17.72
N LEU A 34 -19.73 -3.78 -19.04
CA LEU A 34 -18.59 -3.68 -19.96
C LEU A 34 -17.93 -2.30 -19.91
N ALA A 35 -18.72 -1.23 -19.78
CA ALA A 35 -18.22 0.13 -19.62
C ALA A 35 -17.45 0.29 -18.31
N GLU A 36 -18.01 -0.19 -17.18
CA GLU A 36 -17.32 -0.18 -15.88
C GLU A 36 -16.02 -0.97 -15.91
N LEU A 37 -16.03 -2.17 -16.48
CA LEU A 37 -14.84 -3.01 -16.65
C LEU A 37 -13.77 -2.31 -17.51
N TYR A 38 -14.19 -1.59 -18.55
CA TYR A 38 -13.28 -0.80 -19.37
C TYR A 38 -12.70 0.38 -18.59
N LEU A 39 -13.49 1.06 -17.76
CA LEU A 39 -13.00 2.15 -16.91
C LEU A 39 -12.02 1.64 -15.83
N ASP A 40 -12.26 0.46 -15.27
CA ASP A 40 -11.34 -0.20 -14.33
C ASP A 40 -9.95 -0.48 -14.92
N ARG A 41 -9.86 -0.62 -16.25
CA ARG A 41 -8.58 -0.73 -16.97
C ARG A 41 -7.69 0.49 -16.72
N TRP A 42 -8.25 1.68 -16.57
CA TRP A 42 -7.49 2.90 -16.30
C TRP A 42 -6.67 2.78 -15.01
N GLY A 43 -7.08 1.91 -14.09
CA GLY A 43 -6.30 1.54 -12.91
C GLY A 43 -4.89 1.02 -13.22
N VAL A 44 -4.62 0.54 -14.44
CA VAL A 44 -3.26 0.13 -14.88
C VAL A 44 -2.28 1.31 -14.85
N GLU A 45 -2.67 2.51 -15.26
CA GLU A 45 -1.78 3.67 -15.24
C GLU A 45 -1.40 4.08 -13.83
N GLN A 46 -2.37 4.01 -12.90
CA GLN A 46 -2.12 4.25 -11.49
C GLN A 46 -1.14 3.21 -10.92
N ARG A 47 -1.27 1.93 -11.30
CA ARG A 47 -0.31 0.87 -10.88
C ARG A 47 1.11 1.14 -11.39
N PHE A 48 1.27 1.60 -12.63
CA PHE A 48 2.58 1.98 -13.14
C PHE A 48 3.16 3.18 -12.40
N ARG A 49 2.32 4.18 -12.09
CA ARG A 49 2.73 5.32 -11.25
C ARG A 49 3.18 4.87 -9.87
N ASP A 50 2.49 3.93 -9.24
CA ASP A 50 2.85 3.40 -7.92
C ASP A 50 4.20 2.68 -7.93
N ILE A 51 4.47 1.86 -8.95
CA ILE A 51 5.78 1.21 -9.11
C ILE A 51 6.86 2.26 -9.31
N ARG A 52 6.66 3.22 -10.23
CA ARG A 52 7.67 4.23 -10.54
C ARG A 52 7.95 5.14 -9.35
N ILE A 53 6.91 5.71 -8.75
CA ILE A 53 7.03 6.80 -7.78
C ILE A 53 6.91 6.30 -6.35
N SER A 54 5.82 5.62 -5.99
CA SER A 54 5.55 5.22 -4.60
C SER A 54 6.61 4.23 -4.07
N MET A 55 7.11 3.34 -4.93
CA MET A 55 8.20 2.42 -4.59
C MET A 55 9.61 3.00 -4.78
N GLY A 56 9.74 4.11 -5.51
CA GLY A 56 11.04 4.72 -5.86
C GLY A 56 11.82 3.92 -6.90
N ALA A 57 11.12 3.36 -7.89
CA ALA A 57 11.72 2.67 -9.04
C ALA A 57 11.91 3.60 -10.26
N ASP A 58 11.82 4.91 -10.06
CA ASP A 58 12.10 5.95 -11.05
C ASP A 58 13.60 6.04 -11.39
N VAL A 59 14.46 5.66 -10.43
CA VAL A 59 15.92 5.52 -10.61
C VAL A 59 16.36 4.15 -10.13
N LEU A 60 16.78 3.29 -11.08
CA LEU A 60 17.33 1.97 -10.79
C LEU A 60 18.79 2.08 -10.33
N ARG A 61 19.18 1.25 -9.36
CA ARG A 61 20.50 1.32 -8.72
C ARG A 61 21.53 0.40 -9.37
N CYS A 62 21.06 -0.67 -10.00
CA CYS A 62 21.92 -1.64 -10.64
C CYS A 62 22.58 -1.07 -11.90
N LYS A 63 23.83 -1.48 -12.17
CA LYS A 63 24.64 -0.96 -13.29
C LYS A 63 24.85 -1.95 -14.43
N SER A 64 24.44 -3.21 -14.27
CA SER A 64 24.51 -4.22 -15.32
C SER A 64 23.11 -4.58 -15.84
N PRO A 65 22.93 -4.86 -17.13
CA PRO A 65 21.63 -5.20 -17.72
C PRO A 65 20.92 -6.34 -17.00
N GLN A 66 21.65 -7.41 -16.66
CA GLN A 66 21.08 -8.58 -15.98
C GLN A 66 20.60 -8.26 -14.56
N MET A 67 21.26 -7.32 -13.86
CA MET A 67 20.83 -6.90 -12.53
C MET A 67 19.69 -5.89 -12.59
N ILE A 68 19.62 -5.06 -13.63
CA ILE A 68 18.49 -4.16 -13.90
C ILE A 68 17.21 -4.96 -14.10
N GLU A 69 17.24 -6.03 -14.91
CA GLU A 69 16.08 -6.92 -15.11
C GLU A 69 15.58 -7.50 -13.78
N ARG A 70 16.50 -7.93 -12.92
CA ARG A 70 16.19 -8.44 -11.58
C ARG A 70 15.58 -7.35 -10.70
N GLU A 71 16.13 -6.14 -10.73
CA GLU A 71 15.60 -4.99 -9.96
C GLU A 71 14.17 -4.65 -10.38
N VAL A 72 13.88 -4.63 -11.68
CA VAL A 72 12.52 -4.42 -12.22
C VAL A 72 11.58 -5.54 -11.78
N CYS A 73 12.02 -6.80 -11.88
CA CYS A 73 11.24 -7.96 -11.45
C CYS A 73 10.91 -7.89 -9.95
N MET A 74 11.91 -7.56 -9.12
CA MET A 74 11.72 -7.40 -7.67
C MET A 74 10.75 -6.27 -7.33
N ASN A 75 10.79 -5.14 -8.05
CA ASN A 75 9.80 -4.08 -7.89
C ASN A 75 8.39 -4.55 -8.26
N ALA A 76 8.23 -5.29 -9.37
CA ALA A 76 6.92 -5.84 -9.75
C ALA A 76 6.37 -6.83 -8.70
N ILE A 77 7.24 -7.67 -8.12
CA ILE A 77 6.88 -8.59 -7.04
C ILE A 77 6.45 -7.82 -5.79
N ALA A 78 7.25 -6.86 -5.33
CA ALA A 78 6.93 -6.08 -4.13
C ALA A 78 5.64 -5.25 -4.28
N HIS A 79 5.35 -4.72 -5.48
CA HIS A 79 4.06 -4.10 -5.78
C HIS A 79 2.89 -5.07 -5.61
N ARG A 80 2.98 -6.27 -6.21
CA ARG A 80 1.93 -7.29 -6.11
C ARG A 80 1.69 -7.71 -4.66
N LEU A 81 2.75 -7.92 -3.88
CA LEU A 81 2.64 -8.28 -2.47
C LEU A 81 1.96 -7.18 -1.64
N THR A 82 2.28 -5.91 -1.91
CA THR A 82 1.61 -4.78 -1.27
C THR A 82 0.12 -4.78 -1.62
N ARG A 83 -0.24 -5.01 -2.89
CA ARG A 83 -1.64 -5.13 -3.34
C ARG A 83 -2.37 -6.33 -2.72
N CYS A 84 -1.70 -7.46 -2.50
CA CYS A 84 -2.30 -8.60 -1.79
C CYS A 84 -2.66 -8.23 -0.35
N ILE A 85 -1.81 -7.46 0.35
CA ILE A 85 -2.11 -6.98 1.70
C ILE A 85 -3.30 -6.01 1.69
N MET A 86 -3.36 -5.12 0.70
CA MET A 86 -4.52 -4.25 0.51
C MET A 86 -5.80 -5.06 0.26
N GLN A 87 -5.74 -6.07 -0.60
CA GLN A 87 -6.89 -6.91 -0.93
C GLN A 87 -7.38 -7.72 0.28
N GLU A 88 -6.46 -8.27 1.06
CA GLU A 88 -6.79 -8.95 2.31
C GLU A 88 -7.47 -7.99 3.30
N SER A 89 -6.96 -6.76 3.41
CA SER A 89 -7.55 -5.74 4.28
C SER A 89 -8.93 -5.30 3.79
N ALA A 90 -9.09 -5.13 2.48
CA ALA A 90 -10.36 -4.81 1.83
C ALA A 90 -11.42 -5.87 2.13
N HIS A 91 -11.05 -7.14 2.00
CA HIS A 91 -11.93 -8.27 2.29
C HIS A 91 -12.32 -8.33 3.77
N ARG A 92 -11.36 -8.15 4.70
CA ARG A 92 -11.64 -8.20 6.14
C ARG A 92 -12.53 -7.08 6.66
N HIS A 93 -12.50 -5.93 6.00
CA HIS A 93 -13.23 -4.74 6.42
C HIS A 93 -14.43 -4.40 5.51
N ASP A 94 -14.73 -5.26 4.54
CA ASP A 94 -15.81 -5.10 3.56
C ASP A 94 -15.80 -3.72 2.87
N VAL A 95 -14.61 -3.27 2.47
CA VAL A 95 -14.43 -2.01 1.75
C VAL A 95 -13.92 -2.27 0.33
N PRO A 96 -14.33 -1.46 -0.67
CA PRO A 96 -13.76 -1.54 -2.00
C PRO A 96 -12.24 -1.33 -1.99
N LEU A 97 -11.51 -2.14 -2.75
CA LEU A 97 -10.04 -2.07 -2.83
C LEU A 97 -9.53 -0.68 -3.26
N GLY A 98 -10.30 0.04 -4.07
CA GLY A 98 -9.98 1.40 -4.50
C GLY A 98 -9.97 2.44 -3.39
N GLN A 99 -10.63 2.18 -2.25
CA GLN A 99 -10.64 3.09 -1.10
C GLN A 99 -9.37 2.97 -0.23
N ILE A 100 -8.60 1.89 -0.40
CA ILE A 100 -7.35 1.70 0.33
C ILE A 100 -6.21 2.37 -0.44
N SER A 101 -5.48 3.27 0.22
CA SER A 101 -4.31 3.93 -0.36
C SER A 101 -3.12 2.97 -0.48
N TYR A 102 -2.57 2.85 -1.69
CA TYR A 102 -1.34 2.08 -1.92
C TYR A 102 -0.16 2.67 -1.13
N LYS A 103 0.05 3.98 -1.22
CA LYS A 103 1.12 4.69 -0.50
C LYS A 103 0.99 4.51 1.01
N GLY A 104 -0.21 4.69 1.57
CA GLY A 104 -0.45 4.50 3.00
C GLY A 104 -0.18 3.06 3.46
N THR A 105 -0.53 2.07 2.64
CA THR A 105 -0.22 0.66 2.92
C THR A 105 1.30 0.44 2.93
N LEU A 106 2.02 0.96 1.94
CA LEU A 106 3.47 0.82 1.83
C LEU A 106 4.20 1.48 3.00
N GLU A 107 3.78 2.68 3.42
CA GLU A 107 4.32 3.37 4.60
C GLU A 107 4.06 2.58 5.89
N THR A 108 2.86 2.02 6.05
CA THR A 108 2.52 1.16 7.18
C THR A 108 3.39 -0.09 7.22
N MET A 109 3.62 -0.73 6.07
CA MET A 109 4.51 -1.89 5.96
C MET A 109 5.97 -1.54 6.32
N ARG A 110 6.48 -0.41 5.82
CA ARG A 110 7.83 0.08 6.14
C ARG A 110 7.96 0.35 7.64
N HIS A 111 6.98 1.03 8.22
CA HIS A 111 6.93 1.30 9.65
C HIS A 111 6.93 0.01 10.48
N PHE A 112 6.09 -0.97 10.13
CA PHE A 112 6.05 -2.27 10.79
C PHE A 112 7.40 -3.01 10.70
N ALA A 113 8.04 -3.00 9.53
CA ALA A 113 9.35 -3.61 9.35
C ALA A 113 10.42 -2.95 10.24
N ASP A 114 10.38 -1.63 10.39
CA ASP A 114 11.31 -0.89 11.25
C ASP A 114 11.08 -1.16 12.74
N VAL A 115 9.81 -1.18 13.20
CA VAL A 115 9.47 -1.60 14.56
C VAL A 115 9.98 -3.01 14.84
N ARG A 116 9.86 -3.94 13.88
CA ARG A 116 10.39 -5.30 14.01
C ARG A 116 11.91 -5.32 14.15
N LYS A 117 12.63 -4.50 13.38
CA LYS A 117 14.11 -4.38 13.49
C LYS A 117 14.57 -3.80 14.83
N ARG A 118 13.77 -2.89 15.42
CA ARG A 118 14.06 -2.24 16.70
C ARG A 118 13.77 -3.11 17.92
N ARG A 119 13.12 -4.28 17.77
CA ARG A 119 12.97 -5.21 18.91
C ARG A 119 14.36 -5.67 19.39
N PRO A 120 14.67 -5.59 20.69
CA PRO A 120 15.93 -6.11 21.20
C PRO A 120 15.99 -7.62 20.93
N LYS A 121 17.07 -8.07 20.30
CA LYS A 121 17.30 -9.49 19.96
C LYS A 121 17.37 -10.41 21.19
N ASN A 122 17.57 -9.84 22.37
CA ASN A 122 17.63 -10.52 23.66
C ASN A 122 16.45 -10.13 24.53
N PHE A 123 15.28 -10.72 24.30
CA PHE A 123 14.42 -11.02 25.44
C PHE A 123 14.88 -12.37 25.96
N PRO A 124 15.43 -12.49 27.18
CA PRO A 124 15.48 -13.80 27.79
C PRO A 124 14.03 -14.28 27.83
N LEU A 125 13.71 -15.33 27.06
CA LEU A 125 12.49 -16.09 27.28
C LEU A 125 12.43 -16.31 28.79
N MET A 126 11.30 -15.99 29.40
CA MET A 126 11.11 -16.06 30.84
C MET A 126 11.24 -17.52 31.28
N THR A 127 12.48 -17.98 31.44
CA THR A 127 12.87 -19.35 31.82
C THR A 127 12.76 -19.54 33.33
N LYS A 128 12.52 -18.45 34.06
CA LYS A 128 12.29 -18.42 35.49
C LYS A 128 10.82 -18.14 35.76
N THR A 129 10.18 -19.00 36.55
CA THR A 129 8.79 -18.83 37.02
C THR A 129 8.66 -17.51 37.79
N ARG A 130 7.48 -16.87 37.78
CA ARG A 130 7.19 -15.56 38.42
C ARG A 130 7.73 -15.39 39.84
N HIS A 131 7.85 -16.47 40.60
CA HIS A 131 8.40 -16.50 41.96
C HIS A 131 9.91 -16.24 42.05
N GLN A 132 10.66 -16.48 40.97
CA GLN A 132 12.12 -16.30 40.91
C GLN A 132 12.53 -14.92 40.38
N TYR A 133 11.58 -14.05 40.06
CA TYR A 133 11.86 -12.70 39.59
C TYR A 133 12.00 -11.76 40.80
N HIS A 134 13.24 -11.42 41.15
CA HIS A 134 13.50 -10.31 42.06
C HIS A 134 13.64 -9.01 41.26
N PRO A 135 12.86 -7.97 41.56
CA PRO A 135 12.97 -6.70 40.84
C PRO A 135 14.36 -6.10 41.06
N VAL A 136 15.03 -5.76 39.97
CA VAL A 136 16.32 -5.05 40.01
C VAL A 136 16.06 -3.67 40.63
N LYS A 137 16.66 -3.40 41.79
CA LYS A 137 16.56 -2.08 42.43
C LYS A 137 17.39 -1.09 41.62
N HIS A 138 16.74 -0.18 40.90
CA HIS A 138 17.43 1.00 40.36
C HIS A 138 17.84 1.90 41.53
N GLY A 139 19.15 2.04 41.74
CA GLY A 139 19.73 2.89 42.77
C GLY A 139 19.35 4.36 42.55
N LYS A 140 18.92 5.02 43.62
CA LYS A 140 18.73 6.48 43.66
C LYS A 140 20.11 7.13 43.60
N ASN A 141 20.36 7.97 42.58
CA ASN A 141 21.55 8.82 42.55
C ASN A 141 21.42 9.88 43.65
N SER A 142 22.18 9.72 44.74
CA SER A 142 22.44 10.77 45.73
C SER A 142 23.51 11.71 45.18
N GLY A 143 23.14 12.96 44.86
CA GLY A 143 24.09 14.03 44.58
C GLY A 143 24.81 14.51 45.86
N PRO A 144 26.00 15.14 45.75
CA PRO A 144 26.83 15.44 46.89
C PRO A 144 26.37 16.71 47.61
N SER A 145 26.37 16.66 48.94
CA SER A 145 26.15 17.78 49.85
C SER A 145 27.34 18.75 49.81
N GLU A 146 27.07 20.03 49.56
CA GLU A 146 28.03 21.13 49.74
C GLU A 146 28.30 21.40 51.24
N PRO A 147 29.50 21.87 51.62
CA PRO A 147 29.75 22.46 52.93
C PRO A 147 29.31 23.92 53.03
#